data_AF-A5GZV7-F1
#
_entry.id   AF-A5GZV7-F1
#
_cell.length_a   1.000
_cell.length_b   1.000
_cell.length_c   1.000
_cell.angle_alpha   90.00
_cell.angle_beta   90.00
_cell.angle_gamma   90.00
#
_symmetry.space_group_name_H-M   'P 1'
#
loop_
_entity.id
_entity.type
_entity.pdbx_description
1 polymer ?
#
loop_
_entity_poly.entity_id
_entity_poly.type
_entity_poly.pdbx_seq_one_letter_code
_entity_poly.pdbx_strand_id
1 'polypeptide(L)'
;NNAAQVWNHTFYWNGLKPQGGGAPTGALADAINAKWGSFDKFKEEFTKTAIGTFGSGWAWLVKKADGSLDLVSTSNAATPLTTDAKPLLTCDVWEHA
;
A
#
# COMPACT_ATOMS: atom_id res chain seq x y z
N ASN A 1 15.20 9.91 6.21
CA ASN A 1 15.21 9.52 4.79
C ASN A 1 15.81 8.13 4.57
N ASN A 2 17.12 7.92 4.70
CA ASN A 2 17.76 6.65 4.32
C ASN A 2 17.21 5.41 5.06
N ALA A 3 17.06 5.48 6.38
CA ALA A 3 16.51 4.36 7.17
C ALA A 3 15.10 3.97 6.71
N ALA A 4 14.26 4.96 6.41
CA ALA A 4 12.91 4.72 5.92
C ALA A 4 12.92 4.12 4.51
N GLN A 5 13.77 4.60 3.59
CA GLN A 5 13.88 3.98 2.26
C GLN A 5 14.37 2.53 2.32
N VAL A 6 15.33 2.20 3.19
CA VAL A 6 15.76 0.81 3.40
C VAL A 6 14.58 -0.05 3.84
N TRP A 7 13.80 0.42 4.79
CA TRP A 7 12.62 -0.31 5.27
C TRP A 7 11.53 -0.40 4.19
N ASN A 8 11.20 0.70 3.51
CA ASN A 8 10.17 0.76 2.46
C ASN A 8 10.47 -0.22 1.32
N HIS A 9 11.70 -0.24 0.81
CA HIS A 9 12.11 -1.17 -0.24
C HIS A 9 12.12 -2.62 0.26
N THR A 10 12.63 -2.88 1.46
CA THR A 10 12.60 -4.23 2.03
C THR A 10 11.15 -4.74 2.16
N PHE A 11 10.23 -3.87 2.58
CA PHE A 11 8.80 -4.19 2.66
C PHE A 11 8.19 -4.41 1.26
N TYR A 12 8.51 -3.54 0.30
CA TYR A 12 8.09 -3.66 -1.10
C TYR A 12 8.48 -5.02 -1.71
N TRP A 13 9.74 -5.43 -1.58
CA TRP A 13 10.20 -6.70 -2.12
C TRP A 13 9.51 -7.91 -1.49
N ASN A 14 9.22 -7.87 -0.18
CA ASN A 14 8.46 -8.93 0.49
C ASN A 14 6.99 -8.98 0.06
N GLY A 15 6.44 -7.89 -0.47
CA GLY A 15 5.11 -7.84 -1.08
C GLY A 15 5.03 -8.49 -2.46
N LEU A 16 6.17 -8.81 -3.08
CA LEU A 16 6.28 -9.37 -4.42
C LEU A 16 6.80 -10.81 -4.38
N LYS A 17 6.35 -11.63 -5.33
CA LYS A 17 6.88 -12.98 -5.54
C LYS A 17 6.68 -13.44 -6.98
N PRO A 18 7.51 -14.37 -7.48
CA PRO A 18 7.21 -15.12 -8.70
C PRO A 18 5.84 -15.79 -8.58
N GLN A 19 5.05 -15.74 -9.66
CA GLN A 19 3.68 -16.29 -9.69
C GLN A 19 2.80 -15.73 -8.54
N GLY A 20 3.04 -14.48 -8.14
CA GLY A 20 2.15 -13.70 -7.28
C GLY A 20 0.92 -13.20 -8.03
N GLY A 21 0.22 -12.24 -7.42
CA GLY A 21 -1.05 -11.72 -7.94
C GLY A 21 -2.26 -12.59 -7.59
N GLY A 22 -3.33 -12.47 -8.38
CA GLY A 22 -4.64 -12.99 -8.03
C GLY A 22 -5.39 -12.09 -7.03
N ALA A 23 -6.53 -12.56 -6.55
CA ALA A 23 -7.29 -11.88 -5.49
C ALA A 23 -6.84 -12.39 -4.11
N PRO A 24 -6.83 -11.52 -3.07
CA PRO A 24 -6.61 -11.96 -1.70
C PRO A 24 -7.74 -12.89 -1.27
N THR A 25 -7.50 -13.65 -0.21
CA THR A 25 -8.49 -14.55 0.40
C THR A 25 -8.61 -14.30 1.90
N GLY A 26 -9.66 -14.86 2.51
CA GLY A 26 -9.92 -14.76 3.95
C GLY A 26 -10.13 -13.33 4.44
N ALA A 27 -9.70 -13.06 5.68
CA ALA A 27 -9.98 -11.79 6.37
C ALA A 27 -9.54 -10.53 5.61
N LEU A 28 -8.48 -10.61 4.79
CA LEU A 28 -8.05 -9.49 3.96
C LEU A 28 -9.05 -9.21 2.82
N ALA A 29 -9.53 -10.27 2.16
CA ALA A 29 -10.54 -10.15 1.10
C ALA A 29 -11.85 -9.58 1.66
N ASP A 30 -12.28 -10.07 2.82
CA ASP A 30 -13.49 -9.60 3.49
C ASP A 30 -13.38 -8.12 3.86
N ALA A 31 -12.25 -7.70 4.44
CA ALA A 31 -12.00 -6.30 4.79
C ALA A 31 -11.92 -5.38 3.56
N ILE A 32 -11.34 -5.86 2.45
CA ILE A 32 -11.33 -5.12 1.18
C ILE A 32 -12.75 -4.96 0.64
N ASN A 33 -13.51 -6.05 0.56
CA ASN A 33 -14.88 -6.01 0.05
C ASN A 33 -15.79 -5.17 0.95
N ALA A 34 -15.59 -5.18 2.27
CA ALA A 34 -16.34 -4.33 3.20
C ALA A 34 -16.08 -2.82 3.00
N LYS A 35 -14.84 -2.43 2.65
CA LYS A 35 -14.45 -1.02 2.49
C LYS A 35 -14.72 -0.48 1.08
N TRP A 36 -14.41 -1.26 0.04
CA TRP A 36 -14.48 -0.81 -1.37
C TRP A 36 -15.59 -1.50 -2.18
N GLY A 37 -16.34 -2.42 -1.59
CA GLY A 37 -17.42 -3.18 -2.25
C GLY A 37 -16.91 -4.36 -3.08
N SER A 38 -15.74 -4.25 -3.70
CA SER A 38 -15.09 -5.36 -4.40
C SER A 38 -13.58 -5.20 -4.49
N PHE A 39 -12.86 -6.30 -4.74
CA PHE A 39 -11.43 -6.26 -5.02
C PHE A 39 -11.09 -5.44 -6.27
N ASP A 40 -11.95 -5.44 -7.29
CA ASP A 40 -11.75 -4.62 -8.49
C ASP A 40 -11.83 -3.12 -8.17
N LYS A 41 -12.80 -2.71 -7.33
CA LYS A 41 -12.88 -1.33 -6.85
C LYS A 41 -11.69 -0.94 -5.98
N PHE A 42 -11.20 -1.84 -5.13
CA PHE A 42 -9.93 -1.60 -4.42
C PHE A 42 -8.76 -1.38 -5.38
N LYS A 43 -8.60 -2.20 -6.43
CA LYS A 43 -7.54 -2.02 -7.43
C LYS A 43 -7.66 -0.67 -8.15
N GLU A 44 -8.87 -0.26 -8.53
CA GLU A 44 -9.12 1.05 -9.13
C GLU A 44 -8.66 2.18 -8.20
N GLU A 45 -9.06 2.15 -6.92
CA GLU A 45 -8.71 3.20 -5.95
C GLU A 45 -7.21 3.18 -5.57
N PHE A 46 -6.59 2.00 -5.44
CA PHE A 46 -5.15 1.88 -5.20
C PHE A 46 -4.35 2.41 -6.39
N THR A 47 -4.78 2.08 -7.61
CA THR A 47 -4.17 2.60 -8.84
C THR A 47 -4.28 4.13 -8.91
N LYS A 48 -5.46 4.69 -8.61
CA LYS A 48 -5.65 6.15 -8.54
C LYS A 48 -4.76 6.80 -7.48
N THR A 49 -4.59 6.15 -6.32
CA THR A 49 -3.71 6.66 -5.24
C THR A 49 -2.25 6.67 -5.69
N ALA A 50 -1.79 5.61 -6.35
CA ALA A 50 -0.43 5.52 -6.90
C ALA A 50 -0.19 6.58 -7.97
N ILE A 51 -1.07 6.69 -8.97
CA ILE A 51 -0.95 7.68 -10.05
C ILE A 51 -1.06 9.12 -9.52
N GLY A 52 -1.92 9.34 -8.52
CA GLY A 52 -2.13 10.66 -7.90
C GLY A 52 -1.00 11.09 -6.95
N THR A 53 -0.02 10.23 -6.68
CA THR A 53 1.15 10.59 -5.88
C THR A 53 2.09 11.45 -6.72
N PHE A 54 2.09 12.76 -6.46
CA PHE A 54 2.88 13.71 -7.23
C PHE A 54 4.35 13.72 -6.79
N GLY A 55 5.26 13.56 -7.76
CA GLY A 55 6.69 13.42 -7.52
C GLY A 55 7.06 12.05 -6.94
N SER A 56 8.26 11.93 -6.39
CA SER A 56 8.73 10.69 -5.78
C SER A 56 7.96 10.34 -4.51
N GLY A 57 7.56 9.08 -4.35
CA GLY A 57 6.77 8.66 -3.21
C GLY A 57 6.36 7.20 -3.24
N TRP A 58 5.36 6.88 -2.42
CA TRP A 58 4.86 5.52 -2.22
C TRP A 58 3.34 5.53 -2.03
N ALA A 59 2.66 4.56 -2.62
CA ALA A 59 1.24 4.29 -2.34
C ALA A 59 1.10 3.07 -1.43
N TRP A 60 0.24 3.18 -0.42
CA TRP A 60 0.12 2.17 0.63
C TRP A 60 -1.32 1.73 0.83
N LEU A 61 -1.50 0.43 1.05
CA LEU A 61 -2.66 -0.10 1.77
C LEU A 61 -2.26 -0.20 3.24
N VAL A 62 -3.07 0.39 4.12
CA VAL A 62 -2.82 0.39 5.56
C VAL A 62 -4.03 -0.13 6.33
N LYS A 63 -3.79 -0.71 7.51
CA LYS A 63 -4.79 -0.96 8.54
C LYS A 63 -4.68 0.11 9.61
N LYS A 64 -5.75 0.86 9.84
CA LYS A 64 -5.82 1.90 10.88
C LYS A 64 -5.97 1.27 12.26
N ALA A 65 -5.78 2.07 13.32
CA ALA A 65 -5.91 1.63 14.71
C ALA A 65 -7.28 1.03 15.04
N ASP A 66 -8.35 1.52 14.41
CA ASP A 66 -9.72 0.99 14.53
C ASP A 66 -9.93 -0.35 13.79
N GLY A 67 -8.91 -0.84 13.10
CA GLY A 67 -8.91 -2.08 12.35
C GLY A 67 -9.42 -1.98 10.91
N SER A 68 -9.93 -0.83 10.49
CA SER A 68 -10.39 -0.59 9.13
C SER A 68 -9.23 -0.39 8.15
N LEU A 69 -9.47 -0.68 6.87
CA LEU A 69 -8.49 -0.47 5.81
C LEU A 69 -8.62 0.93 5.20
N ASP A 70 -7.49 1.49 4.78
CA ASP A 70 -7.44 2.73 4.03
C ASP A 70 -6.27 2.78 3.04
N LEU A 71 -6.34 3.72 2.11
CA LEU A 71 -5.27 4.03 1.16
C LEU A 71 -4.61 5.35 1.55
N VAL A 72 -3.28 5.39 1.53
CA VAL A 72 -2.52 6.61 1.77
C VAL A 72 -1.37 6.72 0.77
N SER A 73 -1.01 7.95 0.40
CA SER A 73 0.21 8.24 -0.32
C SER A 73 1.20 8.96 0.60
N THR A 74 2.49 8.71 0.40
CA THR A 74 3.55 9.41 1.12
C THR A 74 4.58 9.96 0.15
N SER A 75 5.09 11.16 0.42
CA SER A 75 6.13 11.78 -0.39
C SER A 75 7.52 11.33 0.05
N ASN A 76 8.42 11.17 -0.92
CA ASN A 76 9.82 10.83 -0.73
C ASN A 76 9.99 9.55 0.12
N ALA A 77 10.62 9.67 1.28
CA ALA A 77 10.92 8.57 2.18
C ALA A 77 9.89 8.42 3.33
N ALA A 78 8.84 9.24 3.36
CA ALA A 78 7.84 9.13 4.40
C ALA A 78 7.15 7.76 4.35
N THR A 79 6.79 7.25 5.52
CA THR A 79 6.30 5.87 5.70
C THR A 79 5.19 5.84 6.74
N PRO A 80 4.15 5.01 6.59
CA PRO A 80 3.09 4.88 7.59
C PRO A 80 3.58 4.49 9.00
N LEU A 81 4.81 3.97 9.14
CA LEU A 81 5.40 3.63 10.44
C LEU A 81 5.52 4.82 11.42
N THR A 82 5.44 6.06 10.95
CA THR A 82 5.42 7.25 11.82
C THR A 82 4.00 7.62 12.27
N THR A 83 3.02 6.75 12.03
CA THR A 83 1.60 6.90 12.39
C THR A 83 1.13 5.65 13.14
N ASP A 84 -0.11 5.64 13.62
CA ASP A 84 -0.71 4.43 14.20
C ASP A 84 -1.20 3.41 13.15
N ALA A 85 -1.07 3.74 11.86
CA ALA A 85 -1.50 2.86 10.78
C ALA A 85 -0.43 1.81 10.46
N LYS A 86 -0.85 0.54 10.33
CA LYS A 86 0.02 -0.57 9.97
C LYS A 86 0.03 -0.77 8.44
N PRO A 87 1.19 -0.68 7.76
CA PRO A 87 1.29 -0.97 6.34
C PRO A 87 1.06 -2.46 6.03
N LEU A 88 0.31 -2.73 4.96
CA LEU A 88 -0.04 -4.09 4.50
C LEU A 88 0.46 -4.38 3.08
N LEU A 89 0.48 -3.38 2.20
CA LEU A 89 1.01 -3.43 0.84
C LEU A 89 1.56 -2.05 0.48
N THR A 90 2.60 -2.01 -0.34
CA THR A 90 3.12 -0.76 -0.90
C THR A 90 3.44 -0.88 -2.38
N CYS A 91 3.44 0.24 -3.07
CA CYS A 91 3.92 0.40 -4.44
C CYS A 91 4.89 1.57 -4.46
N ASP A 92 6.12 1.30 -4.88
CA ASP A 92 7.08 2.35 -5.18
C ASP A 92 6.63 3.10 -6.45
N VAL A 93 6.56 4.42 -6.36
CA VAL A 93 6.25 5.30 -7.50
C VAL A 93 7.35 6.33 -7.75
N TRP A 94 8.55 6.09 -7.22
CA TRP A 94 9.74 6.76 -7.70
C TRP A 94 9.99 6.39 -9.17
N GLU A 95 10.50 7.33 -9.97
CA GLU A 95 10.70 7.12 -11.41
C GLU A 95 11.66 5.98 -11.78
N HIS A 96 12.47 5.50 -10.82
CA HIS A 96 13.40 4.40 -11.01
C HIS A 96 12.82 3.01 -10.71
N ALA A 97 11.58 2.94 -10.19
CA ALA A 97 10.93 1.71 -9.78
C ALA A 97 10.58 0.80 -10.97
#